data_AF-A0A3S3P7Y6-F1
#
_entry.id   AF-A0A3S3P7Y6-F1
#
_cell.length_a   1.000
_cell.length_b   1.000
_cell.length_c   1.000
_cell.angle_alpha   90.00
_cell.angle_beta   90.00
_cell.angle_gamma   90.00
#
_symmetry.space_group_name_H-M   'P 1'
#
loop_
_entity.id
_entity.type
_entity.pdbx_description
1 polymer ?
#
loop_
_entity_poly.entity_id
_entity_poly.type
_entity_poly.pdbx_seq_one_letter_code
_entity_poly.pdbx_strand_id
1 'polypeptide(L)'
;MLHENELITIEEEMVINPDYVLRRFTLNNRINGLSVAISAIGAKIVSIKLDSGKHEIVTAIVDSSLQSTNGQRFEWNAHVVGLDSLLLTTNASSSQSITYQLTKDNELVLNGRFKGQQQQNLFHPFYLNLNSTASSIDGHLIHVQSSSESGEVGALLSVSGDDIPFNMIGSQPCKLSFPEDMAKTTFDVVISCLNDIVATLEYGTRRMELNLHNKANNTTVISCCRLRLRLTKDGVSLMPTHMNEFTCVYKFLW
;
A
#
# COMPACT_ATOMS: atom_id res chain seq x y z
N MET A 1 33.14 -11.24 -2.13
CA MET A 1 31.90 -11.82 -1.59
C MET A 1 31.25 -10.72 -0.77
N LEU A 2 30.14 -10.15 -1.23
CA LEU A 2 29.32 -9.27 -0.39
C LEU A 2 28.66 -10.16 0.67
N HIS A 3 28.68 -9.75 1.93
CA HIS A 3 28.01 -10.52 2.98
C HIS A 3 26.49 -10.43 2.76
N GLU A 4 25.72 -11.48 3.11
CA GLU A 4 24.25 -11.49 2.93
C GLU A 4 23.54 -10.26 3.55
N ASN A 5 24.17 -9.62 4.54
CA ASN A 5 23.70 -8.40 5.20
C ASN A 5 23.91 -7.10 4.39
N GLU A 6 24.62 -7.12 3.25
CA GLU A 6 24.82 -5.96 2.36
C GLU A 6 23.81 -5.92 1.19
N LEU A 7 22.89 -6.89 1.14
CA LEU A 7 21.98 -7.09 0.02
C LEU A 7 20.67 -6.29 0.14
N ILE A 8 20.28 -5.95 1.36
CA ILE A 8 19.20 -4.99 1.64
C ILE A 8 19.82 -3.77 2.30
N THR A 9 19.52 -2.59 1.77
CA THR A 9 20.10 -1.33 2.25
C THR A 9 19.02 -0.26 2.33
N ILE A 10 19.18 0.68 3.27
CA ILE A 10 18.35 1.88 3.38
C ILE A 10 19.24 3.09 3.13
N GLU A 11 18.87 3.88 2.14
CA GLU A 11 19.55 5.12 1.79
C GLU A 11 18.63 6.29 2.14
N GLU A 12 19.15 7.28 2.86
CA GLU A 12 18.43 8.51 3.18
C GLU A 12 18.90 9.63 2.25
N GLU A 13 17.94 10.32 1.62
CA GLU A 13 18.19 11.51 0.82
C GLU A 13 17.36 12.70 1.33
N MET A 14 17.96 13.89 1.24
CA MET A 14 17.29 15.17 1.51
C MET A 14 16.87 15.79 0.18
N VAL A 15 15.58 15.77 -0.11
CA VAL A 15 15.01 16.37 -1.32
C VAL A 15 14.65 17.82 -1.03
N ILE A 16 15.43 18.75 -1.59
CA ILE A 16 15.22 20.18 -1.44
C ILE A 16 14.12 20.62 -2.42
N ASN A 17 12.96 20.99 -1.89
CA ASN A 17 11.93 21.70 -2.63
C ASN A 17 12.03 23.21 -2.34
N PRO A 18 11.49 24.08 -3.21
CA PRO A 18 11.51 25.52 -2.99
C PRO A 18 10.93 25.94 -1.63
N ASP A 19 9.93 25.20 -1.13
CA ASP A 19 9.17 25.56 0.06
C ASP A 19 9.54 24.76 1.32
N TYR A 20 10.26 23.64 1.19
CA TYR A 20 10.60 22.75 2.31
C TYR A 20 11.68 21.72 1.92
N VAL A 21 12.36 21.18 2.91
CA VAL A 21 13.23 20.00 2.75
C VAL A 21 12.43 18.76 3.11
N LEU A 22 12.50 17.74 2.26
CA LEU A 22 11.82 16.46 2.46
C LEU A 22 12.86 15.37 2.71
N ARG A 23 12.70 14.62 3.81
CA ARG A 23 13.42 13.37 4.03
C ARG A 23 12.76 12.25 3.23
N ARG A 24 13.53 11.60 2.36
CA ARG A 24 13.11 10.39 1.64
C ARG A 24 14.07 9.26 1.96
N PHE A 25 13.52 8.06 2.14
CA PHE A 25 14.24 6.84 2.43
C PHE A 25 13.99 5.85 1.30
N THR A 26 15.06 5.30 0.73
CA THR A 26 14.97 4.27 -0.30
C THR A 26 15.43 2.96 0.29
N LEU A 27 14.51 2.00 0.42
CA LEU A 27 14.81 0.62 0.76
C LEU A 27 15.16 -0.09 -0.56
N ASN A 28 16.33 -0.70 -0.64
CA ASN A 28 16.83 -1.37 -1.83
C ASN A 28 17.08 -2.84 -1.54
N ASN A 29 16.39 -3.75 -2.23
CA ASN A 29 16.74 -5.15 -2.35
C ASN A 29 17.59 -5.34 -3.61
N ARG A 30 18.91 -5.40 -3.43
CA ARG A 30 19.92 -5.53 -4.50
C ARG A 30 19.98 -6.93 -5.12
N ILE A 31 19.35 -7.93 -4.48
CA ILE A 31 19.32 -9.31 -4.99
C ILE A 31 18.46 -9.38 -6.25
N ASN A 32 17.29 -8.73 -6.21
CA ASN A 32 16.28 -8.85 -7.25
C ASN A 32 15.99 -7.49 -7.94
N GLY A 33 16.66 -6.42 -7.52
CA GLY A 33 16.48 -5.08 -8.10
C GLY A 33 15.15 -4.42 -7.76
N LEU A 34 14.56 -4.72 -6.60
CA LEU A 34 13.40 -4.02 -6.05
C LEU A 34 13.87 -2.83 -5.21
N SER A 35 13.37 -1.63 -5.50
CA SER A 35 13.61 -0.43 -4.70
C SER A 35 12.28 0.23 -4.34
N VAL A 36 12.13 0.63 -3.08
CA VAL A 36 10.93 1.31 -2.58
C VAL A 36 11.34 2.60 -1.90
N ALA A 37 10.86 3.73 -2.41
CA ALA A 37 11.14 5.04 -1.85
C ALA A 37 9.95 5.56 -1.03
N ILE A 38 10.23 6.01 0.18
CA ILE A 38 9.26 6.41 1.20
C ILE A 38 9.57 7.84 1.65
N SER A 39 8.56 8.69 1.59
CA SER A 39 8.59 10.06 2.10
C SER A 39 8.19 10.07 3.58
N ALA A 40 9.00 10.70 4.42
CA ALA A 40 8.66 10.93 5.84
C ALA A 40 7.39 11.79 5.98
N ILE A 41 7.13 12.69 5.03
CA ILE A 41 5.87 13.43 4.96
C ILE A 41 4.73 12.47 4.61
N GLY A 42 3.79 12.34 5.56
CA GLY A 42 2.61 11.49 5.48
C GLY A 42 2.87 9.99 5.38
N ALA A 43 4.10 9.55 5.70
CA ALA A 43 4.54 8.17 5.57
C ALA A 43 4.18 7.57 4.19
N LYS A 44 4.45 8.31 3.12
CA LYS A 44 3.96 7.98 1.77
C LYS A 44 4.99 7.14 1.00
N ILE A 45 4.57 6.02 0.41
CA ILE A 45 5.35 5.37 -0.65
C ILE A 45 5.24 6.22 -1.91
N VAL A 46 6.37 6.75 -2.39
CA VAL A 46 6.42 7.69 -3.53
C VAL A 46 6.95 7.05 -4.80
N SER A 47 7.64 5.92 -4.69
CA SER A 47 8.19 5.18 -5.83
C SER A 47 8.36 3.71 -5.46
N ILE A 48 8.05 2.84 -6.40
CA ILE A 48 8.42 1.42 -6.37
C ILE A 48 9.00 1.10 -7.74
N LYS A 49 10.28 0.69 -7.73
CA LYS A 49 11.03 0.34 -8.91
C LYS A 49 11.38 -1.14 -8.92
N LEU A 50 11.15 -1.80 -10.05
CA LEU A 50 11.40 -3.22 -10.28
C LEU A 50 12.43 -3.42 -11.40
N ASP A 51 13.00 -4.62 -11.48
CA ASP A 51 14.04 -5.01 -12.44
C ASP A 51 15.18 -3.97 -12.50
N SER A 52 15.74 -3.66 -11.33
CA SER A 52 16.87 -2.72 -11.17
C SER A 52 16.59 -1.32 -11.71
N GLY A 53 15.37 -0.82 -11.52
CA GLY A 53 15.01 0.54 -11.92
C GLY A 53 14.36 0.68 -13.28
N LYS A 54 14.22 -0.41 -14.06
CA LYS A 54 13.62 -0.35 -15.40
C LYS A 54 12.12 -0.06 -15.40
N HIS A 55 11.44 -0.36 -14.30
CA HIS A 55 9.99 -0.19 -14.20
C HIS A 55 9.60 0.53 -12.93
N GLU A 56 9.09 1.75 -13.06
CA GLU A 56 8.41 2.48 -12.00
C GLU A 56 6.92 2.14 -12.06
N ILE A 57 6.34 1.71 -10.94
CA ILE A 57 4.93 1.29 -10.89
C ILE A 57 4.08 2.18 -9.98
N VAL A 58 4.67 3.13 -9.24
CA VAL A 58 3.89 4.13 -8.49
C VAL A 58 3.63 5.33 -9.37
N THR A 59 2.36 5.60 -9.60
CA THR A 59 1.91 6.76 -10.37
C THR A 59 1.92 8.02 -9.52
N ALA A 60 2.41 9.12 -10.10
CA ALA A 60 2.41 10.44 -9.48
C ALA A 60 1.01 11.07 -9.57
N ILE A 61 0.05 10.51 -8.85
CA ILE A 61 -1.29 11.10 -8.79
C ILE A 61 -1.27 12.26 -7.80
N VAL A 62 -1.57 13.44 -8.34
CA VAL A 62 -1.87 14.63 -7.54
C VAL A 62 -3.29 14.45 -7.03
N ASP A 63 -3.45 13.80 -5.89
CA ASP A 63 -4.73 13.72 -5.21
C ASP A 63 -5.11 15.14 -4.74
N SER A 64 -5.98 15.80 -5.49
CA SER A 64 -6.47 17.15 -5.18
C SER A 64 -7.21 17.21 -3.84
N SER A 65 -7.65 16.06 -3.30
CA SER A 65 -8.20 15.99 -1.93
C SER A 65 -7.15 16.17 -0.83
N LEU A 66 -5.87 15.95 -1.15
CA LEU A 66 -4.73 16.25 -0.26
C LEU A 66 -4.23 17.71 -0.42
N GLN A 67 -4.77 18.46 -1.38
CA GLN A 67 -4.51 19.90 -1.58
C GLN A 67 -5.48 20.79 -0.79
N SER A 68 -6.18 20.27 0.23
CA SER A 68 -6.83 21.19 1.17
C SER A 68 -5.74 22.11 1.73
N THR A 69 -5.93 23.40 1.57
CA THR A 69 -4.97 24.50 1.75
C THR A 69 -4.46 24.67 3.20
N ASN A 70 -4.79 23.72 4.08
CA ASN A 70 -4.35 23.60 5.47
C ASN A 70 -3.99 22.15 5.86
N GLY A 71 -3.84 21.24 4.88
CA GLY A 71 -3.40 19.86 5.11
C GLY A 71 -1.98 19.89 5.64
N GLN A 72 -1.83 19.92 6.96
CA GLN A 72 -0.55 19.83 7.63
C GLN A 72 0.22 18.67 6.99
N ARG A 73 1.30 19.01 6.29
CA ARG A 73 2.29 18.07 5.77
C ARG A 73 2.98 17.47 6.99
N PHE A 74 2.30 16.54 7.64
CA PHE A 74 2.75 15.95 8.88
C PHE A 74 3.96 15.08 8.57
N GLU A 75 5.13 15.53 9.01
CA GLU A 75 6.35 14.77 8.90
C GLU A 75 6.43 13.78 10.04
N TRP A 76 6.61 12.51 9.67
CA TRP A 76 6.85 11.44 10.63
C TRP A 76 8.31 11.43 11.05
N ASN A 77 8.55 11.18 12.33
CA ASN A 77 9.90 10.96 12.85
C ASN A 77 10.39 9.59 12.36
N ALA A 78 11.42 9.62 11.53
CA ALA A 78 12.01 8.45 10.92
C ALA A 78 13.18 7.90 11.75
N HIS A 79 13.16 6.58 11.93
CA HIS A 79 14.20 5.81 12.59
C HIS A 79 14.53 4.59 11.73
N VAL A 80 15.78 4.47 11.29
CA VAL A 80 16.26 3.24 10.67
C VAL A 80 16.54 2.23 11.78
N VAL A 81 15.90 1.06 11.71
CA VAL A 81 16.01 -0.01 12.71
C VAL A 81 16.68 -1.20 12.05
N GLY A 82 17.91 -1.50 12.43
CA GLY A 82 18.71 -2.51 11.75
C GLY A 82 19.13 -2.07 10.35
N LEU A 83 19.18 -3.00 9.39
CA LEU A 83 19.66 -2.75 8.02
C LEU A 83 18.53 -2.71 6.98
N ASP A 84 17.34 -3.20 7.32
CA ASP A 84 16.26 -3.52 6.37
C ASP A 84 14.91 -2.87 6.70
N SER A 85 14.81 -2.19 7.86
CA SER A 85 13.55 -1.68 8.38
C SER A 85 13.59 -0.18 8.65
N LEU A 86 12.59 0.54 8.17
CA LEU A 86 12.32 1.95 8.43
C LEU A 86 11.10 2.07 9.34
N LEU A 87 11.29 2.59 10.55
CA LEU A 87 10.22 2.91 11.48
C LEU A 87 9.87 4.41 11.39
N LEU A 88 8.61 4.72 11.12
CA LEU A 88 8.07 6.07 11.17
C LEU A 88 7.13 6.20 12.37
N THR A 89 7.28 7.27 13.17
CA THR A 89 6.41 7.58 14.32
C THR A 89 5.90 9.02 14.29
N THR A 90 4.72 9.30 14.83
CA THR A 90 4.19 10.69 14.83
C THR A 90 4.82 11.56 15.92
N ASN A 91 5.26 10.98 17.04
CA ASN A 91 6.11 11.63 18.04
C ASN A 91 6.89 10.58 18.87
N ALA A 92 7.89 11.02 19.63
CA ALA A 92 8.77 10.14 20.41
C ALA A 92 8.04 9.33 21.51
N SER A 93 6.81 9.70 21.87
CA SER A 93 5.94 9.00 22.83
C SER A 93 4.71 8.36 22.16
N SER A 94 4.66 8.30 20.84
CA SER A 94 3.40 8.07 20.11
C SER A 94 2.98 6.60 20.14
N SER A 95 1.67 6.42 20.26
CA SER A 95 0.99 5.15 20.03
C SER A 95 0.72 4.88 18.53
N GLN A 96 1.32 5.69 17.65
CA GLN A 96 1.12 5.66 16.20
C GLN A 96 2.46 5.45 15.49
N SER A 97 2.58 4.31 14.83
CA SER A 97 3.79 3.93 14.12
C SER A 97 3.47 3.12 12.89
N ILE A 98 4.31 3.26 11.87
CA ILE A 98 4.35 2.37 10.72
C ILE A 98 5.80 1.96 10.44
N THR A 99 6.03 0.66 10.33
CA THR A 99 7.32 0.11 9.92
C THR A 99 7.22 -0.39 8.50
N TYR A 100 8.18 -0.02 7.67
CA TYR A 100 8.40 -0.54 6.32
C TYR A 100 9.64 -1.42 6.33
N GLN A 101 9.54 -2.61 5.75
CA GLN A 101 10.66 -3.54 5.64
C GLN A 101 10.63 -4.21 4.27
N LEU A 102 11.79 -4.31 3.61
CA LEU A 102 11.93 -5.16 2.43
C LEU A 102 12.48 -6.52 2.85
N THR A 103 11.93 -7.58 2.25
CA THR A 103 12.47 -8.93 2.39
C THR A 103 13.26 -9.33 1.14
N LYS A 104 14.04 -10.40 1.26
CA LYS A 104 14.77 -11.01 0.15
C LYS A 104 13.87 -11.57 -0.96
N ASP A 105 12.60 -11.82 -0.65
CA ASP A 105 11.63 -12.51 -1.52
C ASP A 105 10.76 -11.54 -2.33
N ASN A 106 11.22 -10.30 -2.55
CA ASN A 106 10.48 -9.21 -3.19
C ASN A 106 9.18 -8.84 -2.48
N GLU A 107 9.23 -8.82 -1.15
CA GLU A 107 8.09 -8.44 -0.33
C GLU A 107 8.37 -7.12 0.39
N LEU A 108 7.42 -6.20 0.32
CA LEU A 108 7.35 -5.01 1.14
C LEU A 108 6.36 -5.26 2.28
N VAL A 109 6.90 -5.38 3.49
CA VAL A 109 6.13 -5.62 4.72
C VAL A 109 5.87 -4.29 5.43
N LEU A 110 4.60 -4.00 5.66
CA LEU A 110 4.12 -2.87 6.45
C LEU A 110 3.53 -3.38 7.75
N ASN A 111 4.03 -2.89 8.88
CA ASN A 111 3.43 -3.13 10.20
C ASN A 111 2.93 -1.81 10.75
N GLY A 112 1.62 -1.70 10.97
CA GLY A 112 1.00 -0.49 11.49
C GLY A 112 0.48 -0.68 12.92
N ARG A 113 0.62 0.37 13.74
CA ARG A 113 0.03 0.48 15.07
C ARG A 113 -0.54 1.87 15.22
N PHE A 114 -1.83 1.99 15.52
CA PHE A 114 -2.61 3.23 15.57
C PHE A 114 -3.61 3.15 16.73
N LYS A 115 -3.17 3.35 17.97
CA LYS A 115 -4.11 3.33 19.11
C LYS A 115 -4.95 4.62 19.15
N GLY A 116 -6.25 4.46 19.36
CA GLY A 116 -7.13 5.55 19.81
C GLY A 116 -7.63 6.51 18.73
N GLN A 117 -7.46 6.19 17.45
CA GLN A 117 -8.06 7.00 16.38
C GLN A 117 -8.83 6.13 15.39
N GLN A 118 -10.10 6.50 15.15
CA GLN A 118 -10.87 6.04 13.99
C GLN A 118 -10.44 6.88 12.79
N GLN A 119 -9.36 6.50 12.11
CA GLN A 119 -8.90 7.23 10.92
C GLN A 119 -9.38 6.55 9.63
N GLN A 120 -9.84 7.37 8.68
CA GLN A 120 -10.17 6.93 7.33
C GLN A 120 -8.92 6.61 6.48
N ASN A 121 -7.80 7.32 6.72
CA ASN A 121 -6.51 7.08 6.07
C ASN A 121 -5.41 7.06 7.13
N LEU A 122 -4.84 5.88 7.39
CA LEU A 122 -3.80 5.69 8.40
C LEU A 122 -2.47 6.34 7.98
N PHE A 123 -2.24 6.44 6.68
CA PHE A 123 -1.12 7.12 6.03
C PHE A 123 -1.52 7.47 4.58
N HIS A 124 -0.68 8.24 3.87
CA HIS A 124 -1.02 8.68 2.52
C HIS A 124 -1.09 7.50 1.53
N PRO A 125 -2.14 7.46 0.68
CA PRO A 125 -2.27 6.43 -0.34
C PRO A 125 -1.18 6.56 -1.41
N PHE A 126 -0.90 5.45 -2.08
CA PHE A 126 -0.09 5.38 -3.28
C PHE A 126 -0.81 4.51 -4.31
N TYR A 127 -0.62 4.81 -5.59
CA TYR A 127 -1.40 4.22 -6.66
C TYR A 127 -0.49 3.44 -7.61
N LEU A 128 -0.78 2.14 -7.73
CA LEU A 128 -0.04 1.19 -8.53
C LEU A 128 -0.56 1.16 -9.97
N ASN A 129 0.36 1.12 -10.92
CA ASN A 129 0.11 0.78 -12.31
C ASN A 129 1.20 -0.20 -12.77
N LEU A 130 0.81 -1.45 -13.01
CA LEU A 130 1.75 -2.50 -13.44
C LEU A 130 2.10 -2.37 -14.92
N ASN A 131 1.35 -1.57 -15.68
CA ASN A 131 1.70 -1.14 -17.01
C ASN A 131 2.58 0.12 -16.98
N SER A 132 3.88 -0.06 -16.76
CA SER A 132 4.87 1.02 -16.77
C SER A 132 5.01 1.82 -18.09
N THR A 133 4.29 1.44 -19.15
CA THR A 133 4.35 2.13 -20.46
C THR A 133 3.14 3.01 -20.75
N ALA A 134 2.04 2.86 -20.01
CA ALA A 134 0.81 3.62 -20.24
C ALA A 134 0.31 4.26 -18.95
N SER A 135 -0.29 5.44 -19.07
CA SER A 135 -0.96 6.15 -17.96
C SER A 135 -2.42 5.72 -17.82
N SER A 136 -2.71 4.42 -17.87
CA SER A 136 -4.06 3.90 -17.67
C SER A 136 -4.05 2.56 -16.94
N ILE A 137 -5.06 2.33 -16.11
CA ILE A 137 -5.34 1.03 -15.49
C ILE A 137 -6.04 0.04 -16.42
N ASP A 138 -6.39 0.43 -17.65
CA ASP A 138 -7.10 -0.44 -18.58
C ASP A 138 -6.32 -1.73 -18.84
N GLY A 139 -7.03 -2.85 -18.79
CA GLY A 139 -6.45 -4.17 -19.00
C GLY A 139 -5.82 -4.81 -17.77
N HIS A 140 -5.73 -4.11 -16.64
CA HIS A 140 -5.37 -4.73 -15.37
C HIS A 140 -6.47 -5.70 -14.91
N LEU A 141 -6.08 -6.75 -14.19
CA LEU A 141 -7.01 -7.65 -13.52
C LEU A 141 -6.89 -7.44 -12.02
N ILE A 142 -8.01 -7.32 -11.31
CA ILE A 142 -8.04 -7.22 -9.85
C ILE A 142 -8.90 -8.32 -9.25
N HIS A 143 -8.47 -8.87 -8.13
CA HIS A 143 -9.22 -9.89 -7.42
C HIS A 143 -9.03 -9.73 -5.92
N VAL A 144 -10.11 -9.67 -5.16
CA VAL A 144 -10.08 -9.61 -3.70
C VAL A 144 -10.80 -10.81 -3.11
N GLN A 145 -10.11 -11.50 -2.20
CA GLN A 145 -10.58 -12.71 -1.55
C GLN A 145 -10.33 -12.65 -0.04
N SER A 146 -11.15 -13.36 0.72
CA SER A 146 -10.82 -13.70 2.10
C SER A 146 -9.83 -14.86 2.10
N SER A 147 -8.81 -14.83 2.96
CA SER A 147 -8.13 -16.06 3.32
C SER A 147 -9.12 -16.94 4.10
N SER A 148 -9.28 -18.19 3.70
CA SER A 148 -10.00 -19.20 4.49
C SER A 148 -9.21 -20.49 4.37
N GLU A 149 -8.78 -21.04 5.51
CA GLU A 149 -7.98 -22.27 5.55
C GLU A 149 -8.78 -23.55 5.22
N SER A 150 -10.10 -23.46 5.05
CA SER A 150 -10.91 -24.65 4.80
C SER A 150 -12.06 -24.32 3.85
N GLY A 151 -12.12 -25.06 2.75
CA GLY A 151 -13.24 -25.03 1.83
C GLY A 151 -14.51 -25.44 2.57
N GLU A 152 -15.45 -24.52 2.70
CA GLU A 152 -16.87 -24.79 2.43
C GLU A 152 -17.73 -23.52 2.40
N VAL A 153 -17.34 -22.43 3.06
CA VAL A 153 -17.90 -21.09 2.80
C VAL A 153 -16.81 -20.06 3.13
N GLY A 154 -16.15 -19.49 2.11
CA GLY A 154 -15.21 -18.40 2.35
C GLY A 154 -15.89 -17.29 3.15
N ALA A 155 -15.20 -16.71 4.13
CA ALA A 155 -15.80 -15.65 4.93
C ALA A 155 -16.32 -14.53 4.02
N LEU A 156 -17.57 -14.11 4.26
CA LEU A 156 -18.26 -13.12 3.43
C LEU A 156 -17.51 -11.79 3.48
N LEU A 157 -16.88 -11.43 2.36
CA LEU A 157 -16.40 -10.07 2.13
C LEU A 157 -17.61 -9.13 2.08
N SER A 158 -17.54 -8.06 2.83
CA SER A 158 -18.51 -6.96 2.75
C SER A 158 -17.84 -5.75 2.11
N VAL A 159 -18.55 -5.07 1.21
CA VAL A 159 -18.08 -3.87 0.52
C VAL A 159 -18.95 -2.69 0.96
N SER A 160 -18.31 -1.59 1.31
CA SER A 160 -18.96 -0.35 1.73
C SER A 160 -18.35 0.84 1.00
N GLY A 161 -19.17 1.81 0.58
CA GLY A 161 -18.75 2.97 -0.21
C GLY A 161 -19.45 3.04 -1.57
N ASP A 162 -19.23 4.14 -2.28
CA ASP A 162 -19.97 4.47 -3.50
C ASP A 162 -19.31 3.90 -4.77
N ASP A 163 -20.08 3.03 -5.43
CA ASP A 163 -20.07 2.71 -6.87
C ASP A 163 -18.71 2.43 -7.51
N ILE A 164 -18.04 1.33 -7.14
CA ILE A 164 -17.11 0.73 -8.08
C ILE A 164 -17.91 -0.06 -9.13
N PRO A 165 -17.78 0.25 -10.43
CA PRO A 165 -18.53 -0.42 -11.50
C PRO A 165 -18.04 -1.85 -11.78
N PHE A 166 -17.11 -2.36 -10.98
CA PHE A 166 -16.44 -3.65 -11.14
C PHE A 166 -16.79 -4.59 -10.00
N ASN A 167 -17.18 -5.81 -10.32
CA ASN A 167 -17.31 -6.84 -9.30
C ASN A 167 -15.93 -7.46 -9.00
N MET A 168 -15.22 -6.89 -8.03
CA MET A 168 -13.85 -7.30 -7.66
C MET A 168 -13.84 -8.40 -6.59
N ILE A 169 -14.99 -8.69 -5.99
CA ILE A 169 -15.18 -9.76 -4.99
C ILE A 169 -15.92 -10.93 -5.65
N GLY A 170 -15.23 -12.04 -5.87
CA GLY A 170 -15.82 -13.16 -6.61
C GLY A 170 -14.90 -14.34 -6.76
N SER A 171 -15.30 -15.32 -7.57
CA SER A 171 -14.50 -16.51 -7.86
C SER A 171 -13.44 -16.28 -8.94
N GLN A 172 -13.52 -15.18 -9.68
CA GLN A 172 -12.65 -14.86 -10.81
C GLN A 172 -12.13 -13.42 -10.72
N PRO A 173 -10.91 -13.15 -11.23
CA PRO A 173 -10.40 -11.80 -11.37
C PRO A 173 -11.28 -10.93 -12.28
N CYS A 174 -11.40 -9.66 -11.92
CA CYS A 174 -12.15 -8.67 -12.66
C CYS A 174 -11.23 -7.81 -13.52
N LYS A 175 -11.52 -7.70 -14.82
CA LYS A 175 -10.78 -6.82 -15.72
C LYS A 175 -11.22 -5.37 -15.53
N LEU A 176 -10.25 -4.50 -15.27
CA LEU A 176 -10.44 -3.06 -15.12
C LEU A 176 -10.50 -2.38 -16.49
N SER A 177 -11.46 -1.47 -16.62
CA SER A 177 -11.66 -0.60 -17.77
C SER A 177 -12.21 0.73 -17.26
N PHE A 178 -11.37 1.75 -17.12
CA PHE A 178 -11.78 3.01 -16.51
C PHE A 178 -12.86 3.69 -17.38
N PRO A 179 -14.06 3.98 -16.84
CA PRO A 179 -15.13 4.57 -17.63
C PRO A 179 -14.86 6.07 -17.83
N GLU A 180 -14.39 6.46 -19.02
CA GLU A 180 -14.09 7.87 -19.34
C GLU A 180 -15.33 8.78 -19.27
N ASP A 181 -16.52 8.21 -19.46
CA ASP A 181 -17.80 8.96 -19.50
C ASP A 181 -18.35 9.30 -18.10
N MET A 182 -17.71 8.86 -17.01
CA MET A 182 -18.16 9.20 -15.66
C MET A 182 -17.54 10.52 -15.18
N ALA A 183 -18.37 11.39 -14.60
CA ALA A 183 -17.90 12.63 -13.94
C ALA A 183 -17.00 12.37 -12.72
N LYS A 184 -16.90 11.12 -12.25
CA LYS A 184 -16.15 10.70 -11.08
C LYS A 184 -14.72 10.32 -11.48
N THR A 185 -13.74 11.04 -10.93
CA THR A 185 -12.30 10.82 -11.21
C THR A 185 -11.67 9.74 -10.32
N THR A 186 -12.30 9.44 -9.19
CA THR A 186 -11.80 8.49 -8.19
C THR A 186 -12.95 7.65 -7.65
N PHE A 187 -12.82 6.33 -7.72
CA PHE A 187 -13.69 5.39 -7.02
C PHE A 187 -13.04 4.93 -5.72
N ASP A 188 -13.80 4.74 -4.66
CA ASP A 188 -13.29 4.46 -3.31
C ASP A 188 -14.26 3.58 -2.54
N VAL A 189 -13.80 2.39 -2.15
CA VAL A 189 -14.58 1.45 -1.33
C VAL A 189 -13.73 0.89 -0.20
N VAL A 190 -14.39 0.44 0.85
CA VAL A 190 -13.80 -0.33 1.94
C VAL A 190 -14.35 -1.75 1.90
N ILE A 191 -13.45 -2.71 1.76
CA ILE A 191 -13.70 -4.15 1.80
C ILE A 191 -13.34 -4.63 3.20
N SER A 192 -14.26 -5.36 3.83
CA SER A 192 -14.15 -5.81 5.21
C SER A 192 -14.38 -7.32 5.33
N CYS A 193 -13.55 -8.01 6.11
CA CYS A 193 -13.64 -9.44 6.39
C CYS A 193 -13.33 -9.75 7.86
N LEU A 194 -13.78 -10.90 8.37
CA LEU A 194 -13.36 -11.40 9.68
C LEU A 194 -12.00 -12.11 9.65
N ASN A 195 -11.60 -12.62 8.48
CA ASN A 195 -10.30 -13.24 8.25
C ASN A 195 -9.36 -12.25 7.55
N ASP A 196 -8.19 -12.73 7.14
CA ASP A 196 -7.25 -11.93 6.35
C ASP A 196 -7.81 -11.66 4.96
N ILE A 197 -7.37 -10.56 4.37
CA ILE A 197 -7.74 -10.18 3.01
C ILE A 197 -6.53 -10.39 2.10
N VAL A 198 -6.75 -11.13 1.01
CA VAL A 198 -5.79 -11.27 -0.08
C VAL A 198 -6.32 -10.46 -1.26
N ALA A 199 -5.51 -9.57 -1.81
CA ALA A 199 -5.84 -8.82 -3.02
C ALA A 199 -4.75 -8.98 -4.07
N THR A 200 -5.12 -9.37 -5.29
CA THR A 200 -4.18 -9.52 -6.40
C THR A 200 -4.47 -8.48 -7.46
N LEU A 201 -3.42 -7.83 -7.96
CA LEU A 201 -3.43 -6.95 -9.13
C LEU A 201 -2.47 -7.54 -10.18
N GLU A 202 -2.95 -7.73 -11.42
CA GLU A 202 -2.18 -8.35 -12.50
C GLU A 202 -2.23 -7.51 -13.78
N TYR A 203 -1.17 -7.57 -14.58
CA TYR A 203 -1.11 -7.02 -15.94
C TYR A 203 -0.13 -7.83 -16.80
N GLY A 204 -0.64 -8.60 -17.75
CA GLY A 204 0.18 -9.55 -18.52
C GLY A 204 0.81 -10.60 -17.60
N THR A 205 2.14 -10.68 -17.57
CA THR A 205 2.89 -11.58 -16.67
C THR A 205 3.25 -10.96 -15.32
N ARG A 206 2.97 -9.65 -15.13
CA ARG A 206 3.32 -8.90 -13.93
C ARG A 206 2.22 -9.02 -12.90
N ARG A 207 2.58 -9.22 -11.63
CA ARG A 207 1.61 -9.39 -10.55
C ARG A 207 2.10 -8.75 -9.26
N MET A 208 1.17 -8.13 -8.54
CA MET A 208 1.32 -7.71 -7.15
C MET A 208 0.23 -8.40 -6.32
N GLU A 209 0.64 -9.08 -5.26
CA GLU A 209 -0.27 -9.68 -4.28
C GLU A 209 -0.13 -8.97 -2.94
N LEU A 210 -1.25 -8.56 -2.36
CA LEU A 210 -1.35 -7.98 -1.03
C LEU A 210 -1.97 -9.01 -0.09
N ASN A 211 -1.30 -9.26 1.02
CA ASN A 211 -1.81 -10.07 2.13
C ASN A 211 -1.96 -9.18 3.36
N LEU A 212 -3.19 -9.02 3.86
CA LEU A 212 -3.52 -8.12 4.95
C LEU A 212 -4.13 -8.86 6.14
N HIS A 213 -3.46 -8.74 7.28
CA HIS A 213 -3.83 -9.36 8.54
C HIS A 213 -4.09 -8.30 9.61
N ASN A 214 -5.20 -8.44 10.35
CA ASN A 214 -5.50 -7.61 11.52
C ASN A 214 -4.94 -8.26 12.78
N LYS A 215 -4.00 -7.57 13.46
CA LYS A 215 -3.27 -8.07 14.64
C LYS A 215 -3.99 -7.82 15.98
N ALA A 216 -5.24 -7.36 15.98
CA ALA A 216 -5.90 -7.01 17.25
C ALA A 216 -6.11 -8.24 18.16
N ASN A 217 -5.43 -8.25 19.31
CA ASN A 217 -5.45 -9.33 20.31
C ASN A 217 -6.60 -9.24 21.33
N ASN A 218 -7.68 -8.50 21.07
CA ASN A 218 -8.73 -8.29 22.09
C ASN A 218 -9.93 -9.23 21.90
N THR A 219 -10.18 -10.04 22.93
CA THR A 219 -11.32 -10.97 23.06
C THR A 219 -12.69 -10.28 23.13
N THR A 220 -12.75 -8.95 23.15
CA THR A 220 -13.97 -8.16 23.37
C THR A 220 -14.45 -7.36 22.17
N VAL A 221 -13.66 -7.25 21.09
CA VAL A 221 -14.04 -6.53 19.86
C VAL A 221 -13.82 -7.47 18.70
N ILE A 222 -14.86 -7.68 17.87
CA ILE A 222 -14.73 -8.42 16.62
C ILE A 222 -13.66 -7.72 15.76
N SER A 223 -12.49 -8.35 15.66
CA SER A 223 -11.34 -7.87 14.90
C SER A 223 -11.62 -8.08 13.42
N CYS A 224 -12.12 -7.04 12.76
CA CYS A 224 -12.40 -7.08 11.33
C CYS A 224 -11.19 -6.55 10.55
N CYS A 225 -10.69 -7.34 9.61
CA CYS A 225 -9.70 -6.90 8.63
C CYS A 225 -10.37 -5.97 7.61
N ARG A 226 -9.76 -4.83 7.30
CA ARG A 226 -10.33 -3.82 6.42
C ARG A 226 -9.31 -3.27 5.43
N LEU A 227 -9.63 -3.43 4.15
CA LEU A 227 -8.87 -2.94 3.01
C LEU A 227 -9.64 -1.80 2.34
N ARG A 228 -9.02 -0.64 2.20
CA ARG A 228 -9.52 0.44 1.35
C ARG A 228 -8.95 0.26 -0.06
N LEU A 229 -9.83 0.25 -1.04
CA LEU A 229 -9.49 0.17 -2.44
C LEU A 229 -9.91 1.46 -3.12
N ARG A 230 -8.95 2.14 -3.75
CA ARG A 230 -9.21 3.34 -4.57
C ARG A 230 -8.76 3.11 -5.99
N LEU A 231 -9.60 3.49 -6.95
CA LEU A 231 -9.31 3.45 -8.37
C LEU A 231 -9.33 4.85 -8.94
N THR A 232 -8.33 5.15 -9.76
CA THR A 232 -8.26 6.35 -10.61
C THR A 232 -8.01 5.89 -12.04
N LYS A 233 -8.02 6.81 -13.01
CA LYS A 233 -7.63 6.49 -14.38
C LYS A 233 -6.23 5.88 -14.45
N ASP A 234 -5.32 6.42 -13.64
CA ASP A 234 -3.89 6.13 -13.78
C ASP A 234 -3.41 5.00 -12.87
N GLY A 235 -4.08 4.72 -11.76
CA GLY A 235 -3.62 3.69 -10.82
C GLY A 235 -4.64 3.18 -9.80
N VAL A 236 -4.24 2.09 -9.16
CA VAL A 236 -4.99 1.33 -8.14
C VAL A 236 -4.28 1.43 -6.79
N SER A 237 -4.98 1.85 -5.75
CA SER A 237 -4.47 1.91 -4.38
C SER A 237 -5.18 0.85 -3.54
N LEU A 238 -4.41 -0.01 -2.86
CA LEU A 238 -4.92 -1.04 -1.96
C LEU A 238 -4.26 -0.84 -0.59
N MET A 239 -5.02 -0.39 0.41
CA MET A 239 -4.47 0.12 1.66
C MET A 239 -5.16 -0.47 2.89
N PRO A 240 -4.43 -0.87 3.94
CA PRO A 240 -5.04 -1.08 5.26
C PRO A 240 -5.77 0.18 5.73
N THR A 241 -6.94 0.01 6.33
CA THR A 241 -7.74 1.12 6.86
C THR A 241 -8.49 0.70 8.13
N HIS A 242 -8.89 1.65 8.98
CA HIS A 242 -9.78 1.41 10.13
C HIS A 242 -9.38 0.19 11.02
N MET A 243 -8.08 0.01 11.25
CA MET A 243 -7.50 -1.04 12.10
C MET A 243 -6.48 -0.42 13.05
N ASN A 244 -6.46 -0.89 14.30
CA ASN A 244 -5.52 -0.42 15.30
C ASN A 244 -4.13 -1.03 15.14
N GLU A 245 -4.04 -2.32 14.79
CA GLU A 245 -2.77 -3.01 14.58
C GLU A 245 -2.92 -3.93 13.37
N PHE A 246 -1.98 -3.89 12.42
CA PHE A 246 -2.06 -4.71 11.21
C PHE A 246 -0.68 -5.10 10.70
N THR A 247 -0.65 -6.16 9.88
CA THR A 247 0.44 -6.47 8.96
C THR A 247 -0.09 -6.53 7.54
N CYS A 248 0.57 -5.82 6.64
CA CYS A 248 0.26 -5.80 5.22
C CYS A 248 1.52 -6.16 4.45
N VAL A 249 1.48 -7.20 3.62
CA VAL A 249 2.61 -7.65 2.81
C VAL A 249 2.26 -7.45 1.35
N TYR A 250 3.03 -6.62 0.63
CA TYR A 250 2.96 -6.51 -0.83
C TYR A 250 4.06 -7.37 -1.43
N LYS A 251 3.70 -8.37 -2.22
CA LYS A 251 4.61 -9.26 -2.92
C LYS A 251 4.62 -8.94 -4.40
N PHE A 252 5.81 -8.72 -4.96
CA PHE A 252 5.98 -8.36 -6.36
C PHE A 252 6.55 -9.52 -7.17
N LEU A 253 5.85 -9.89 -8.24
CA LEU A 253 6.25 -10.87 -9.24
C LEU A 253 6.39 -10.14 -10.58
N TRP A 254 7.62 -10.08 -11.09
CA TRP A 254 7.99 -9.25 -12.23
C TRP A 254 8.72 -10.05 -13.31
#